data_AF-A0AAN0J6H6-F1
#
_entry.id   AF-A0AAN0J6H6-F1
#
_cell.length_a   1.000
_cell.length_b   1.000
_cell.length_c   1.000
_cell.angle_alpha   90.00
_cell.angle_beta   90.00
_cell.angle_gamma   90.00
#
_symmetry.space_group_name_H-M   'P 1'
#
loop_
_entity.id
_entity.type
_entity.pdbx_description
1 polymer ?
#
loop_
_entity_poly.entity_id
_entity_poly.type
_entity_poly.pdbx_seq_one_letter_code
_entity_poly.pdbx_strand_id
1 'polypeptide(L)'
;MAMRVVMRIINSMDYKAKIVMAAVFLIIILVWFLSSPDTNFTQPRDPVHEKYPGIFHPVPSYFLKLTPNGEIIDSSLPGYRIVVEAEQLVQDVTVDSFVELQVTPTLINTAEEVTLSWTSTVSPTDWIALYCPVHSNINKYIDYILPKDFPQNSAQLQLYNLRSDCQFRYYSNETNRVRLIARSNIISFKGGDCAPLHGHLALTGNPNEMRVQWTSGTNKTSIVVYGTDPYKLALKSIGGCTTYKAADMCGEPARADINFIHPGYFHDVLLTDLIPDTLYYYQYGSTEAMSDVHSFVASPHIGDQGTFTFLTYGDMGISTGTGLPAAQATAQLALSDIRDNGVRFIIHQGDLSYAVGYSYLWDVWMNLIEPLATRVPYMIGIGNHEQDYMSDRKGIRDPSGDKTDGFHPPWGNYGHDSGGECGVPVLHRFHMPDNGNKIWWYSFKYGAAHFVFMSTEHNFTAGTNQYKWLERDMRSVDRSVTPWLIFVGHRPMYTSEMYPEDHKVANHIQ
;
A
#
# COMPACT_ATOMS: atom_id res chain seq x y z
N MET A 1 -7.93 18.74 -23.24
CA MET A 1 -8.26 19.75 -24.30
C MET A 1 -9.35 19.25 -25.26
N ALA A 2 -9.30 18.00 -25.73
CA ALA A 2 -10.31 17.42 -26.65
C ALA A 2 -11.75 17.39 -26.09
N MET A 3 -11.95 17.03 -24.82
CA MET A 3 -13.29 16.90 -24.22
C MET A 3 -14.04 18.25 -24.10
N ARG A 4 -13.31 19.35 -23.92
CA ARG A 4 -13.89 20.72 -23.91
C ARG A 4 -14.34 21.18 -25.30
N VAL A 5 -13.69 20.69 -26.36
CA VAL A 5 -14.09 20.97 -27.76
C VAL A 5 -15.35 20.17 -28.11
N VAL A 6 -15.41 18.90 -27.72
CA VAL A 6 -16.59 18.04 -27.92
C VAL A 6 -17.82 18.60 -27.21
N MET A 7 -17.69 19.00 -25.94
CA MET A 7 -18.80 19.62 -25.19
C MET A 7 -19.30 20.93 -25.81
N ARG A 8 -18.42 21.76 -26.38
CA ARG A 8 -18.82 22.98 -27.10
C ARG A 8 -19.58 22.68 -28.38
N ILE A 9 -19.16 21.67 -29.14
CA ILE A 9 -19.84 21.23 -30.36
C ILE A 9 -21.23 20.69 -30.02
N ILE A 10 -21.34 19.82 -29.01
CA ILE A 10 -22.62 19.27 -28.54
C ILE A 10 -23.57 20.38 -28.10
N ASN A 11 -23.07 21.39 -27.38
CA ASN A 11 -23.90 22.49 -26.91
C ASN A 11 -24.39 23.40 -28.04
N SER A 12 -23.68 23.48 -29.16
CA SER A 12 -24.10 24.24 -30.36
C SER A 12 -25.07 23.50 -31.30
N MET A 13 -25.34 22.21 -31.06
CA MET A 13 -26.23 21.42 -31.92
C MET A 13 -27.71 21.67 -31.60
N ASP A 14 -28.55 21.65 -32.64
CA ASP A 14 -30.00 21.71 -32.46
C ASP A 14 -30.54 20.44 -31.78
N TYR A 15 -31.79 20.52 -31.30
CA TYR A 15 -32.41 19.46 -30.53
C TYR A 15 -32.55 18.13 -31.31
N LYS A 16 -32.80 18.18 -32.62
CA LYS A 16 -32.90 16.97 -33.46
C LYS A 16 -31.52 16.34 -33.65
N ALA A 17 -30.49 17.15 -33.85
CA ALA A 17 -29.11 16.71 -34.00
C ALA A 17 -28.56 16.08 -32.69
N LYS A 18 -28.98 16.59 -31.52
CA LYS A 18 -28.66 15.99 -30.21
C LYS A 18 -29.31 14.61 -30.03
N ILE A 19 -30.55 14.43 -30.47
CA ILE A 19 -31.24 13.13 -30.43
C ILE A 19 -30.53 12.10 -31.34
N VAL A 20 -30.14 12.50 -32.55
CA VAL A 20 -29.39 11.63 -33.46
C VAL A 20 -28.04 11.24 -32.87
N MET A 21 -27.31 12.18 -32.27
CA MET A 21 -26.05 11.88 -31.57
C MET A 21 -26.25 10.94 -30.37
N ALA A 22 -27.29 11.14 -29.56
CA ALA A 22 -27.60 10.23 -28.46
C ALA A 22 -27.93 8.82 -28.95
N ALA A 23 -28.67 8.70 -30.06
CA ALA A 23 -28.95 7.41 -30.69
C ALA A 23 -27.68 6.74 -31.25
N VAL A 24 -26.78 7.51 -31.86
CA VAL A 24 -25.48 7.00 -32.34
C VAL A 24 -24.60 6.54 -31.17
N PHE A 25 -24.55 7.28 -30.06
CA PHE A 25 -23.84 6.86 -28.85
C PHE A 25 -24.46 5.58 -28.24
N LEU A 26 -25.79 5.48 -28.20
CA LEU A 26 -26.46 4.27 -27.73
C LEU A 26 -26.14 3.07 -28.62
N ILE A 27 -26.09 3.27 -29.95
CA ILE A 27 -25.72 2.23 -30.91
C ILE A 27 -24.25 1.84 -30.74
N ILE A 28 -23.33 2.79 -30.51
CA ILE A 28 -21.92 2.48 -30.25
C ILE A 28 -21.77 1.69 -28.95
N ILE A 29 -22.50 2.05 -27.90
CA ILE A 29 -22.52 1.30 -26.64
C ILE A 29 -23.11 -0.10 -26.83
N LEU A 30 -24.20 -0.23 -27.60
CA LEU A 30 -24.80 -1.53 -27.92
C LEU A 30 -23.85 -2.39 -28.76
N VAL A 31 -23.18 -1.81 -29.77
CA VAL A 31 -22.20 -2.51 -30.59
C VAL A 31 -21.01 -2.93 -29.74
N TRP A 32 -20.56 -2.11 -28.78
CA TRP A 32 -19.50 -2.47 -27.84
C TRP A 32 -19.92 -3.63 -26.91
N PHE A 33 -21.16 -3.61 -26.40
CA PHE A 33 -21.73 -4.72 -25.62
C PHE A 33 -21.91 -6.00 -26.45
N LEU A 34 -22.26 -5.88 -27.74
CA LEU A 34 -22.49 -7.02 -28.63
C LEU A 34 -21.21 -7.53 -29.32
N SER A 35 -20.15 -6.72 -29.36
CA SER A 35 -18.83 -7.09 -29.91
C SER A 35 -17.82 -7.45 -28.82
N SER A 36 -18.18 -7.27 -27.54
CA SER A 36 -17.42 -7.84 -26.44
C SER A 36 -17.54 -9.36 -26.57
N PRO A 37 -16.45 -10.11 -26.81
CA PRO A 37 -16.53 -11.55 -26.79
C PRO A 37 -17.02 -11.96 -25.40
N ASP A 38 -18.04 -12.84 -25.36
CA ASP A 38 -18.44 -13.54 -24.16
C ASP A 38 -17.19 -14.12 -23.49
N THR A 39 -16.71 -13.46 -22.44
CA THR A 39 -15.66 -13.98 -21.57
C THR A 39 -16.29 -15.01 -20.64
N ASN A 40 -16.74 -16.12 -21.24
CA ASN A 40 -16.90 -17.38 -20.53
C ASN A 40 -15.49 -17.91 -20.18
N PHE A 41 -14.82 -17.24 -19.24
CA PHE A 41 -13.68 -17.80 -18.52
C PHE A 41 -14.21 -18.88 -17.58
N THR A 42 -14.44 -20.08 -18.13
CA THR A 42 -14.38 -21.29 -17.32
C THR A 42 -12.91 -21.64 -17.13
N GLN A 43 -12.23 -20.87 -16.27
CA GLN A 43 -10.96 -21.33 -15.72
C GLN A 43 -11.21 -22.61 -14.91
N PRO A 44 -10.26 -23.57 -14.88
CA PRO A 44 -10.37 -24.72 -14.00
C PRO A 44 -10.46 -24.19 -12.55
N ARG A 45 -11.53 -24.54 -11.85
CA ARG A 45 -11.80 -24.03 -10.49
C ARG A 45 -10.80 -24.63 -9.50
N ASP A 46 -10.04 -23.78 -8.84
CA ASP A 46 -9.06 -24.12 -7.80
C ASP A 46 -9.77 -24.36 -6.46
N PRO A 47 -9.40 -25.41 -5.68
CA PRO A 47 -9.92 -25.64 -4.33
C PRO A 47 -9.76 -24.45 -3.34
N VAL A 48 -8.83 -23.51 -3.56
CA VAL A 48 -8.73 -22.29 -2.74
C VAL A 48 -9.89 -21.32 -3.02
N HIS A 49 -10.28 -21.15 -4.28
CA HIS A 49 -11.45 -20.37 -4.69
C HIS A 49 -12.77 -21.01 -4.25
N GLU A 50 -12.83 -22.33 -4.15
CA GLU A 50 -13.99 -23.07 -3.64
C GLU A 50 -14.18 -22.90 -2.12
N LYS A 51 -13.11 -22.60 -1.38
CA LYS A 51 -13.17 -22.44 0.08
C LYS A 51 -13.57 -21.02 0.51
N TYR A 52 -13.33 -20.00 -0.32
CA TYR A 52 -13.60 -18.59 -0.01
C TYR A 52 -14.11 -17.80 -1.24
N PRO A 53 -15.41 -17.86 -1.56
CA PRO A 53 -15.98 -17.13 -2.68
C PRO A 53 -16.16 -15.64 -2.36
N GLY A 54 -15.22 -14.81 -2.81
CA GLY A 54 -15.25 -13.34 -2.78
C GLY A 54 -14.23 -12.84 -3.82
N ILE A 55 -14.47 -11.67 -4.41
CA ILE A 55 -13.60 -11.11 -5.47
C ILE A 55 -12.24 -10.79 -4.83
N PHE A 56 -11.27 -11.70 -4.95
CA PHE A 56 -9.89 -11.39 -4.56
C PHE A 56 -9.32 -10.44 -5.62
N HIS A 57 -8.85 -9.27 -5.16
CA HIS A 57 -8.04 -8.39 -5.99
C HIS A 57 -6.75 -9.16 -6.34
N PRO A 58 -6.35 -9.21 -7.62
CA PRO A 58 -5.16 -9.97 -8.02
C PRO A 58 -3.94 -9.40 -7.28
N VAL A 59 -3.12 -10.27 -6.70
CA VAL A 59 -1.92 -9.87 -5.97
C VAL A 59 -0.79 -9.66 -6.97
N PRO A 60 -0.38 -8.41 -7.27
CA PRO A 60 0.62 -8.17 -8.30
C PRO A 60 1.96 -8.74 -7.86
N SER A 61 2.66 -9.40 -8.80
CA SER A 61 4.05 -9.82 -8.56
C SER A 61 4.95 -8.62 -8.32
N TYR A 62 6.06 -8.80 -7.61
CA TYR A 62 6.99 -7.70 -7.31
C TYR A 62 7.55 -7.03 -8.59
N PHE A 63 7.80 -7.79 -9.66
CA PHE A 63 8.18 -7.26 -10.97
C PHE A 63 6.99 -6.84 -11.84
N LEU A 64 5.77 -6.80 -11.29
CA LEU A 64 4.56 -6.32 -11.96
C LEU A 64 4.29 -7.03 -13.30
N LYS A 65 4.55 -8.34 -13.35
CA LYS A 65 4.49 -9.13 -14.60
C LYS A 65 3.06 -9.22 -15.13
N LEU A 66 2.95 -9.34 -16.46
CA LEU A 66 1.68 -9.50 -17.17
C LEU A 66 1.62 -10.84 -17.90
N THR A 67 0.40 -11.37 -18.08
CA THR A 67 0.11 -12.48 -18.98
C THR A 67 0.29 -12.05 -20.44
N PRO A 68 0.38 -12.99 -21.40
CA PRO A 68 0.45 -12.64 -22.83
C PRO A 68 -0.72 -11.78 -23.34
N ASN A 69 -1.87 -11.82 -22.64
CA ASN A 69 -3.05 -11.02 -22.96
C ASN A 69 -3.04 -9.64 -22.29
N GLY A 70 -1.98 -9.30 -21.55
CA GLY A 70 -1.83 -8.02 -20.85
C GLY A 70 -2.51 -7.96 -19.48
N GLU A 71 -2.98 -9.09 -18.93
CA GLU A 71 -3.58 -9.17 -17.60
C GLU A 71 -2.51 -9.31 -16.52
N ILE A 72 -2.82 -8.95 -15.28
CA ILE A 72 -1.87 -9.05 -14.16
C ILE A 72 -1.59 -10.53 -13.84
N ILE A 73 -0.33 -10.87 -13.58
CA ILE A 73 0.01 -12.14 -12.94
C ILE A 73 -0.31 -12.05 -11.43
N ASP A 74 -1.30 -12.82 -11.02
CA ASP A 74 -1.71 -12.94 -9.62
C ASP A 74 -0.81 -13.92 -8.86
N SER A 75 0.03 -13.37 -7.98
CA SER A 75 1.01 -14.12 -7.19
C SER A 75 0.38 -15.01 -6.11
N SER A 76 -0.94 -14.90 -5.91
CA SER A 76 -1.69 -15.78 -5.03
C SER A 76 -2.05 -17.12 -5.65
N LEU A 77 -2.07 -17.20 -6.98
CA LEU A 77 -2.41 -18.44 -7.67
C LEU A 77 -1.18 -19.37 -7.74
N PRO A 78 -1.31 -20.65 -7.36
CA PRO A 78 -0.18 -21.59 -7.32
C PRO A 78 0.58 -21.72 -8.65
N GLY A 79 -0.11 -21.59 -9.78
CA GLY A 79 0.49 -21.69 -11.12
C GLY A 79 1.45 -20.56 -11.48
N TYR A 80 1.45 -19.46 -10.73
CA TYR A 80 2.36 -18.33 -10.92
C TYR A 80 3.48 -18.26 -9.88
N ARG A 81 3.63 -19.32 -9.07
CA ARG A 81 4.77 -19.50 -8.16
C ARG A 81 5.60 -20.70 -8.56
N ILE A 82 6.91 -20.55 -8.41
CA ILE A 82 7.87 -21.65 -8.52
C ILE A 82 8.02 -22.26 -7.12
N VAL A 83 7.66 -23.52 -6.98
CA VAL A 83 7.93 -24.31 -5.78
C VAL A 83 8.92 -25.40 -6.16
N VAL A 84 10.07 -25.41 -5.50
CA VAL A 84 11.09 -26.46 -5.68
C VAL A 84 10.99 -27.43 -4.52
N GLU A 85 10.61 -28.66 -4.84
CA GLU A 85 10.56 -29.78 -3.91
C GLU A 85 11.98 -30.30 -3.60
N ALA A 86 12.15 -30.90 -2.43
CA ALA A 86 13.45 -31.37 -1.96
C ALA A 86 14.08 -32.40 -2.91
N GLU A 87 13.27 -33.24 -3.56
CA GLU A 87 13.69 -34.28 -4.49
C GLU A 87 14.12 -33.75 -5.86
N GLN A 88 13.65 -32.55 -6.23
CA GLN A 88 14.04 -31.87 -7.46
C GLN A 88 15.41 -31.20 -7.30
N LEU A 89 15.78 -30.81 -6.07
CA LEU A 89 17.01 -30.08 -5.80
C LEU A 89 18.24 -30.99 -5.92
N VAL A 90 19.12 -30.66 -6.86
CA VAL A 90 20.43 -31.31 -6.95
C VAL A 90 21.38 -30.56 -6.01
N GLN A 91 21.84 -31.21 -4.93
CA GLN A 91 22.72 -30.59 -3.93
C GLN A 91 23.94 -29.90 -4.55
N ASP A 92 24.25 -28.71 -4.01
CA ASP A 92 25.32 -27.76 -4.36
C ASP A 92 26.55 -28.39 -5.05
N VAL A 93 26.43 -28.57 -6.35
CA VAL A 93 27.58 -28.53 -7.25
C VAL A 93 27.25 -27.38 -8.17
N THR A 94 27.88 -26.21 -7.94
CA THR A 94 28.15 -25.27 -9.01
C THR A 94 28.90 -26.09 -10.06
N VAL A 95 28.17 -26.68 -10.99
CA VAL A 95 28.77 -27.23 -12.19
C VAL A 95 29.40 -26.02 -12.86
N ASP A 96 30.65 -26.15 -13.28
CA ASP A 96 31.41 -25.15 -14.04
C ASP A 96 30.58 -24.77 -15.28
N SER A 97 29.66 -23.82 -15.09
CA SER A 97 28.68 -23.41 -16.07
C SER A 97 29.19 -22.11 -16.66
N PHE A 98 29.26 -22.04 -17.99
CA PHE A 98 29.69 -20.84 -18.71
C PHE A 98 28.62 -19.71 -18.65
N VAL A 99 27.68 -19.78 -17.70
CA VAL A 99 26.63 -18.78 -17.50
C VAL A 99 27.15 -17.74 -16.52
N GLU A 100 27.49 -16.57 -17.04
CA GLU A 100 27.73 -15.40 -16.20
C GLU A 100 26.39 -14.70 -15.96
N LEU A 101 26.17 -14.23 -14.73
CA LEU A 101 25.02 -13.43 -14.35
C LEU A 101 25.56 -12.16 -13.68
N GLN A 102 25.18 -11.00 -14.17
CA GLN A 102 25.65 -9.70 -13.65
C GLN A 102 24.49 -8.73 -13.50
N VAL A 103 24.60 -7.83 -12.54
CA VAL A 103 23.63 -6.75 -12.32
C VAL A 103 24.35 -5.43 -12.16
N THR A 104 23.86 -4.38 -12.81
CA THR A 104 24.43 -3.03 -12.76
C THR A 104 23.32 -1.98 -12.75
N PRO A 105 23.40 -0.92 -11.93
CA PRO A 105 24.40 -0.68 -10.88
C PRO A 105 24.24 -1.61 -9.66
N THR A 106 25.26 -1.66 -8.80
CA THR A 106 25.30 -2.55 -7.62
C THR A 106 24.98 -1.85 -6.30
N LEU A 107 25.12 -0.51 -6.26
CA LEU A 107 24.71 0.32 -5.14
C LEU A 107 23.64 1.29 -5.62
N ILE A 108 22.41 1.10 -5.14
CA ILE A 108 21.23 1.79 -5.67
C ILE A 108 20.43 2.51 -4.59
N ASN A 109 19.61 3.47 -4.99
CA ASN A 109 18.54 3.98 -4.14
C ASN A 109 17.34 3.01 -4.16
N THR A 110 16.39 3.21 -3.25
CA THR A 110 15.09 2.53 -3.35
C THR A 110 14.35 2.96 -4.62
N ALA A 111 13.58 2.05 -5.22
CA ALA A 111 12.84 2.23 -6.46
C ALA A 111 13.70 2.60 -7.69
N GLU A 112 14.98 2.22 -7.69
CA GLU A 112 15.90 2.43 -8.81
C GLU A 112 15.87 1.23 -9.77
N GLU A 113 16.03 1.49 -11.06
CA GLU A 113 16.10 0.47 -12.10
C GLU A 113 17.51 -0.10 -12.19
N VAL A 114 17.60 -1.43 -12.30
CA VAL A 114 18.85 -2.16 -12.56
C VAL A 114 18.75 -2.93 -13.85
N THR A 115 19.91 -3.09 -14.49
CA THR A 115 20.11 -3.99 -15.62
C THR A 115 20.67 -5.31 -15.13
N LEU A 116 19.89 -6.38 -15.27
CA LEU A 116 20.32 -7.75 -15.07
C LEU A 116 20.68 -8.37 -16.42
N SER A 117 21.89 -8.90 -16.59
CA SER A 117 22.35 -9.53 -17.83
C SER A 117 22.95 -10.91 -17.60
N TRP A 118 22.82 -11.78 -18.61
CA TRP A 118 23.38 -13.13 -18.59
C TRP A 118 23.98 -13.55 -19.95
N THR A 119 24.93 -14.49 -19.94
CA THR A 119 25.65 -14.86 -21.17
C THR A 119 24.89 -15.82 -22.08
N SER A 120 24.08 -16.72 -21.54
CA SER A 120 23.29 -17.64 -22.35
C SER A 120 22.05 -18.17 -21.61
N THR A 121 21.06 -18.58 -22.38
CA THR A 121 19.92 -19.36 -21.88
C THR A 121 20.19 -20.83 -22.13
N VAL A 122 20.17 -21.64 -21.07
CA VAL A 122 20.50 -23.07 -21.16
C VAL A 122 19.25 -23.88 -21.52
N SER A 123 18.10 -23.56 -20.93
CA SER A 123 16.81 -24.21 -21.20
C SER A 123 15.61 -23.24 -21.17
N PRO A 124 14.52 -23.49 -21.94
CA PRO A 124 13.28 -22.71 -21.88
C PRO A 124 12.51 -22.78 -20.55
N THR A 125 12.88 -23.71 -19.67
CA THR A 125 12.29 -23.91 -18.32
C THR A 125 13.10 -23.25 -17.22
N ASP A 126 14.20 -22.59 -17.57
CA ASP A 126 15.05 -21.89 -16.62
C ASP A 126 14.37 -20.64 -16.04
N TRP A 127 14.83 -20.20 -14.88
CA TRP A 127 14.40 -18.94 -14.27
C TRP A 127 15.53 -18.24 -13.56
N ILE A 128 15.42 -16.92 -13.45
CA ILE A 128 16.28 -16.10 -12.61
C ILE A 128 15.43 -15.47 -11.53
N ALA A 129 15.77 -15.72 -10.27
CA ALA A 129 15.00 -15.30 -9.10
C ALA A 129 15.78 -14.30 -8.24
N LEU A 130 15.08 -13.29 -7.72
CA LEU A 130 15.62 -12.28 -6.80
C LEU A 130 15.47 -12.75 -5.35
N TYR A 131 16.55 -12.66 -4.58
CA TYR A 131 16.54 -13.00 -3.16
C TYR A 131 17.00 -11.82 -2.32
N CYS A 132 16.17 -11.41 -1.37
CA CYS A 132 16.46 -10.39 -0.37
C CYS A 132 15.96 -10.94 0.99
N PRO A 133 16.84 -11.40 1.90
CA PRO A 133 18.31 -11.31 1.87
C PRO A 133 18.99 -12.32 0.93
N VAL A 134 20.27 -12.06 0.60
CA VAL A 134 21.11 -12.90 -0.27
C VAL A 134 21.27 -14.36 0.17
N HIS A 135 20.96 -14.71 1.43
CA HIS A 135 21.08 -16.07 1.98
C HIS A 135 19.74 -16.81 2.09
N SER A 136 18.65 -16.26 1.55
CA SER A 136 17.34 -16.89 1.55
C SER A 136 17.35 -18.28 0.89
N ASN A 137 16.54 -19.18 1.44
CA ASN A 137 16.27 -20.51 0.85
C ASN A 137 15.69 -20.36 -0.56
N ILE A 138 15.85 -21.36 -1.43
CA ILE A 138 15.38 -21.36 -2.83
C ILE A 138 13.91 -20.96 -2.98
N ASN A 139 13.01 -21.38 -2.09
CA ASN A 139 11.58 -21.09 -2.16
C ASN A 139 11.19 -19.72 -1.56
N LYS A 140 12.16 -18.95 -1.04
CA LYS A 140 11.97 -17.61 -0.47
C LYS A 140 12.45 -16.48 -1.39
N TYR A 141 12.34 -16.68 -2.69
CA TYR A 141 12.59 -15.59 -3.63
C TYR A 141 11.47 -14.54 -3.52
N ILE A 142 11.78 -13.30 -3.89
CA ILE A 142 10.81 -12.20 -3.93
C ILE A 142 9.95 -12.31 -5.19
N ASP A 143 10.61 -12.36 -6.35
CA ASP A 143 9.99 -12.67 -7.64
C ASP A 143 11.05 -13.22 -8.61
N TYR A 144 10.62 -13.64 -9.80
CA TYR A 144 11.44 -14.26 -10.81
C TYR A 144 11.07 -13.80 -12.22
N ILE A 145 12.04 -13.93 -13.12
CA ILE A 145 11.86 -13.79 -14.57
C ILE A 145 12.20 -15.11 -15.27
N LEU A 146 11.66 -15.31 -16.47
CA LEU A 146 12.02 -16.41 -17.34
C LEU A 146 12.98 -15.89 -18.42
N PRO A 147 14.26 -16.32 -18.47
CA PRO A 147 15.25 -15.85 -19.43
C PRO A 147 14.79 -15.90 -20.89
N LYS A 148 13.99 -16.92 -21.25
CA LYS A 148 13.42 -17.09 -22.59
C LYS A 148 12.56 -15.91 -23.08
N ASP A 149 12.01 -15.11 -22.16
CA ASP A 149 11.16 -13.97 -22.48
C ASP A 149 11.99 -12.71 -22.80
N PHE A 150 13.33 -12.78 -22.66
CA PHE A 150 14.27 -11.67 -22.86
C PHE A 150 15.31 -12.03 -23.93
N PRO A 151 15.04 -11.79 -25.23
CA PRO A 151 15.89 -12.25 -26.33
C PRO A 151 17.30 -11.63 -26.36
N GLN A 152 17.50 -10.52 -25.64
CA GLN A 152 18.82 -9.86 -25.50
C GLN A 152 19.62 -10.38 -24.30
N ASN A 153 19.14 -11.43 -23.63
CA ASN A 153 19.69 -11.94 -22.38
C ASN A 153 19.91 -10.84 -21.32
N SER A 154 18.97 -9.90 -21.25
CA SER A 154 19.01 -8.76 -20.35
C SER A 154 17.62 -8.31 -19.98
N ALA A 155 17.43 -7.88 -18.73
CA ALA A 155 16.17 -7.38 -18.18
C ALA A 155 16.39 -6.08 -17.39
N GLN A 156 15.51 -5.10 -17.61
CA GLN A 156 15.39 -3.91 -16.78
C GLN A 156 14.38 -4.17 -15.66
N LEU A 157 14.81 -4.04 -14.42
CA LEU A 157 14.02 -4.37 -13.25
C LEU A 157 14.11 -3.25 -12.21
N GLN A 158 12.98 -2.80 -11.71
CA GLN A 158 12.94 -1.84 -10.61
C GLN A 158 13.03 -2.56 -9.27
N LEU A 159 13.93 -2.10 -8.38
CA LEU A 159 14.15 -2.71 -7.07
C LEU A 159 13.86 -1.73 -5.93
N TYR A 160 13.23 -2.21 -4.88
CA TYR A 160 12.85 -1.49 -3.66
C TYR A 160 13.71 -1.95 -2.48
N ASN A 161 14.06 -1.02 -1.59
CA ASN A 161 14.87 -1.34 -0.43
C ASN A 161 14.05 -2.11 0.62
N LEU A 162 14.20 -3.43 0.65
CA LEU A 162 13.58 -4.31 1.66
C LEU A 162 14.46 -4.50 2.92
N ARG A 163 15.37 -3.54 3.18
CA ARG A 163 16.29 -3.47 4.34
C ARG A 163 17.35 -4.56 4.37
N SER A 164 17.65 -5.17 3.22
CA SER A 164 18.69 -6.19 3.10
C SER A 164 19.33 -6.14 1.73
N ASP A 165 20.59 -6.57 1.64
CA ASP A 165 21.25 -6.84 0.37
C ASP A 165 20.50 -7.91 -0.43
N CYS A 166 20.52 -7.77 -1.75
CA CYS A 166 19.84 -8.65 -2.68
C CYS A 166 20.81 -9.33 -3.65
N GLN A 167 20.40 -10.49 -4.19
CA GLN A 167 21.16 -11.21 -5.21
C GLN A 167 20.21 -11.93 -6.16
N PHE A 168 20.50 -11.87 -7.46
CA PHE A 168 19.85 -12.71 -8.45
C PHE A 168 20.53 -14.07 -8.53
N ARG A 169 19.73 -15.12 -8.65
CA ARG A 169 20.22 -16.50 -8.80
C ARG A 169 19.56 -17.13 -10.02
N TYR A 170 20.38 -17.69 -10.90
CA TYR A 170 19.96 -18.40 -12.10
C TYR A 170 19.84 -19.88 -11.78
N TYR A 171 18.65 -20.44 -11.96
CA TYR A 171 18.43 -21.88 -11.87
C TYR A 171 18.16 -22.50 -13.23
N SER A 172 18.86 -23.59 -13.50
CA SER A 172 18.52 -24.49 -14.58
C SER A 172 17.50 -25.52 -14.10
N ASN A 173 16.48 -25.78 -14.91
CA ASN A 173 15.48 -26.83 -14.65
C ASN A 173 15.35 -27.79 -15.82
N GLU A 174 16.37 -28.61 -15.99
CA GLU A 174 16.38 -29.68 -16.98
C GLU A 174 15.78 -30.95 -16.38
N THR A 175 14.86 -31.61 -17.07
CA THR A 175 14.34 -32.94 -16.69
C THR A 175 13.78 -33.01 -15.25
N ASN A 176 13.17 -31.92 -14.76
CA ASN A 176 12.66 -31.79 -13.39
C ASN A 176 13.74 -31.86 -12.30
N ARG A 177 14.98 -31.50 -12.64
CA ARG A 177 16.12 -31.36 -11.72
C ARG A 177 16.55 -29.91 -11.67
N VAL A 178 16.47 -29.31 -10.49
CA VAL A 178 16.77 -27.91 -10.26
C VAL A 178 18.21 -27.76 -9.79
N ARG A 179 18.97 -26.93 -10.51
CA ARG A 179 20.39 -26.65 -10.24
C ARG A 179 20.63 -25.15 -10.23
N LEU A 180 21.32 -24.65 -9.22
CA LEU A 180 21.85 -23.29 -9.23
C LEU A 180 23.06 -23.24 -10.18
N ILE A 181 22.96 -22.48 -11.27
CA ILE A 181 24.01 -22.41 -12.30
C ILE A 181 24.81 -21.10 -12.24
N ALA A 182 24.22 -20.00 -11.77
CA ALA A 182 24.91 -18.73 -11.62
C ALA A 182 24.32 -17.87 -10.48
N ARG A 183 25.16 -16.99 -9.92
CA ARG A 183 24.78 -15.94 -8.97
C ARG A 183 25.27 -14.61 -9.48
N SER A 184 24.46 -13.56 -9.34
CA SER A 184 24.92 -12.20 -9.64
C SER A 184 25.88 -11.71 -8.55
N ASN A 185 26.63 -10.65 -8.87
CA ASN A 185 27.15 -9.75 -7.84
C ASN A 185 26.01 -9.24 -6.93
N ILE A 186 26.36 -8.86 -5.70
CA ILE A 186 25.39 -8.39 -4.70
C ILE A 186 24.91 -6.98 -5.06
N ILE A 187 23.60 -6.74 -4.88
CA ILE A 187 22.99 -5.42 -4.91
C ILE A 187 22.82 -4.95 -3.47
N SER A 188 23.30 -3.75 -3.17
CA SER A 188 23.13 -3.06 -1.91
C SER A 188 22.36 -1.76 -2.11
N PHE A 189 21.64 -1.34 -1.07
CA PHE A 189 20.94 -0.06 -1.07
C PHE A 189 21.74 1.00 -0.32
N LYS A 190 21.71 2.25 -0.80
CA LYS A 190 22.35 3.37 -0.10
C LYS A 190 21.77 3.53 1.31
N GLY A 191 22.66 3.75 2.28
CA GLY A 191 22.31 3.80 3.71
C GLY A 191 22.12 2.43 4.37
N GLY A 192 22.10 1.32 3.61
CA GLY A 192 22.00 -0.03 4.14
C GLY A 192 20.73 -0.26 4.97
N ASP A 193 20.86 -1.04 6.04
CA ASP A 193 19.79 -1.30 7.00
C ASP A 193 19.44 -0.07 7.86
N CYS A 194 20.34 0.90 7.97
CA CYS A 194 20.10 2.13 8.74
C CYS A 194 19.32 3.19 7.95
N ALA A 195 19.17 3.01 6.63
CA ALA A 195 18.46 3.96 5.77
C ALA A 195 17.04 4.24 6.32
N PRO A 196 16.69 5.51 6.59
CA PRO A 196 15.32 5.86 6.91
C PRO A 196 14.50 5.84 5.62
N LEU A 197 13.52 4.94 5.55
CA LEU A 197 12.62 4.75 4.41
C LEU A 197 11.20 5.09 4.81
N HIS A 198 10.35 5.37 3.83
CA HIS A 198 8.90 5.48 4.03
C HIS A 198 8.53 6.59 5.01
N GLY A 199 9.23 7.73 4.94
CA GLY A 199 8.91 8.89 5.76
C GLY A 199 7.48 9.35 5.56
N HIS A 200 6.76 9.60 6.66
CA HIS A 200 5.41 10.13 6.61
C HIS A 200 5.06 10.91 7.87
N LEU A 201 4.12 11.84 7.69
CA LEU A 201 3.61 12.73 8.73
C LEU A 201 2.20 12.33 9.15
N ALA A 202 1.84 12.56 10.41
CA ALA A 202 0.47 12.41 10.90
C ALA A 202 0.10 13.54 11.88
N LEU A 203 -1.15 14.01 11.77
CA LEU A 203 -1.72 14.97 12.71
C LEU A 203 -2.06 14.29 14.03
N THR A 204 -1.95 15.01 15.15
CA THR A 204 -2.43 14.55 16.46
C THR A 204 -3.76 15.18 16.87
N GLY A 205 -4.20 16.22 16.15
CA GLY A 205 -5.33 17.08 16.51
C GLY A 205 -4.96 18.26 17.43
N ASN A 206 -3.72 18.30 17.94
CA ASN A 206 -3.15 19.48 18.58
C ASN A 206 -2.35 20.29 17.54
N PRO A 207 -2.65 21.59 17.32
CA PRO A 207 -1.95 22.38 16.31
C PRO A 207 -0.49 22.67 16.64
N ASN A 208 -0.07 22.45 17.89
CA ASN A 208 1.31 22.57 18.33
C ASN A 208 2.11 21.27 18.16
N GLU A 209 1.55 20.26 17.51
CA GLU A 209 2.15 18.94 17.39
C GLU A 209 2.14 18.39 15.97
N MET A 210 3.12 17.55 15.66
CA MET A 210 3.21 16.78 14.42
C MET A 210 3.93 15.45 14.71
N ARG A 211 3.42 14.33 14.19
CA ARG A 211 4.15 13.06 14.23
C ARG A 211 4.98 12.90 12.96
N VAL A 212 6.21 12.42 13.13
CA VAL A 212 7.09 12.00 12.04
C VAL A 212 7.40 10.53 12.22
N GLN A 213 7.10 9.75 11.18
CA GLN A 213 7.18 8.30 11.20
C GLN A 213 7.98 7.79 10.00
N TRP A 214 8.71 6.69 10.16
CA TRP A 214 9.46 6.05 9.08
C TRP A 214 9.79 4.59 9.44
N THR A 215 10.36 3.86 8.48
CA THR A 215 10.83 2.49 8.66
C THR A 215 12.35 2.42 8.46
N SER A 216 13.06 1.61 9.25
CA SER A 216 14.44 1.21 8.94
C SER A 216 14.66 -0.27 9.25
N GLY A 217 15.82 -0.82 8.88
CA GLY A 217 16.24 -2.17 9.25
C GLY A 217 16.75 -2.30 10.69
N THR A 218 16.86 -1.21 11.45
CA THR A 218 17.47 -1.20 12.79
C THR A 218 16.57 -0.56 13.85
N ASN A 219 16.72 -0.95 15.12
CA ASN A 219 16.00 -0.35 16.25
C ASN A 219 16.78 0.80 16.91
N LYS A 220 17.64 1.47 16.14
CA LYS A 220 18.44 2.60 16.62
C LYS A 220 17.51 3.74 17.09
N THR A 221 18.04 4.58 17.97
CA THR A 221 17.29 5.70 18.54
C THR A 221 16.69 6.57 17.45
N SER A 222 15.37 6.69 17.46
CA SER A 222 14.60 7.50 16.51
C SER A 222 14.85 8.98 16.79
N ILE A 223 15.39 9.71 15.81
CA ILE A 223 15.74 11.13 15.94
C ILE A 223 15.06 11.92 14.83
N VAL A 224 14.46 13.04 15.21
CA VAL A 224 14.09 14.11 14.27
C VAL A 224 14.81 15.37 14.68
N VAL A 225 15.46 16.02 13.72
CA VAL A 225 15.99 17.38 13.87
C VAL A 225 15.16 18.31 12.98
N TYR A 226 14.77 19.47 13.51
CA TYR A 226 13.83 20.36 12.82
C TYR A 226 14.05 21.84 13.18
N GLY A 227 13.45 22.73 12.41
CA GLY A 227 13.53 24.18 12.62
C GLY A 227 12.86 24.98 11.52
N THR A 228 12.86 26.30 11.63
CA THR A 228 12.28 27.21 10.63
C THR A 228 13.29 27.67 9.57
N ASP A 229 14.57 27.31 9.73
CA ASP A 229 15.65 27.57 8.79
C ASP A 229 16.11 26.24 8.15
N PRO A 230 16.02 26.09 6.81
CA PRO A 230 16.41 24.85 6.13
C PRO A 230 17.89 24.50 6.27
N TYR A 231 18.75 25.47 6.61
CA TYR A 231 20.18 25.26 6.78
C TYR A 231 20.60 25.14 8.26
N LYS A 232 19.64 25.30 9.19
CA LYS A 232 19.88 25.25 10.63
C LYS A 232 18.70 24.63 11.40
N LEU A 233 18.70 23.30 11.48
CA LEU A 233 17.72 22.53 12.23
C LEU A 233 18.12 22.47 13.73
N ALA A 234 17.71 23.50 14.49
CA ALA A 234 18.17 23.72 15.87
C ALA A 234 17.40 22.91 16.93
N LEU A 235 16.20 22.40 16.60
CA LEU A 235 15.37 21.62 17.49
C LEU A 235 15.60 20.13 17.26
N LYS A 236 15.40 19.33 18.31
CA LYS A 236 15.57 17.87 18.28
C LYS A 236 14.51 17.19 19.13
N SER A 237 13.88 16.17 18.56
CA SER A 237 13.01 15.24 19.27
C SER A 237 13.53 13.81 19.12
N ILE A 238 13.22 12.99 20.13
CA ILE A 238 13.56 11.57 20.17
C ILE A 238 12.27 10.79 20.38
N GLY A 239 12.17 9.63 19.75
CA GLY A 239 11.03 8.73 19.90
C GLY A 239 11.43 7.27 19.99
N GLY A 240 10.44 6.40 19.85
CA GLY A 240 10.59 4.95 19.94
C GLY A 240 10.50 4.28 18.58
N CYS A 241 10.59 2.96 18.59
CA CYS A 241 10.19 2.15 17.45
C CYS A 241 9.50 0.86 17.89
N THR A 242 8.74 0.26 16.98
CA THR A 242 8.08 -1.04 17.15
C THR A 242 8.33 -1.93 15.94
N THR A 243 7.95 -3.20 16.03
CA THR A 243 8.02 -4.16 14.93
C THR A 243 6.99 -5.26 15.15
N TYR A 244 6.81 -6.13 14.16
CA TYR A 244 6.00 -7.33 14.26
C TYR A 244 6.70 -8.53 13.58
N LYS A 245 6.26 -9.73 13.94
CA LYS A 245 6.72 -11.01 13.41
C LYS A 245 5.59 -11.70 12.65
N ALA A 246 5.92 -12.67 11.80
CA ALA A 246 4.93 -13.55 11.17
C ALA A 246 3.99 -14.20 12.21
N ALA A 247 4.52 -14.46 13.42
CA ALA A 247 3.77 -15.04 14.51
C ALA A 247 2.60 -14.16 15.02
N ASP A 248 2.67 -12.85 14.78
CA ASP A 248 1.67 -11.86 15.20
C ASP A 248 0.48 -11.81 14.23
N MET A 249 0.65 -12.25 12.97
CA MET A 249 -0.44 -12.33 11.98
C MET A 249 -1.50 -13.36 12.39
N CYS A 250 -2.76 -13.09 12.05
CA CYS A 250 -3.90 -13.96 12.38
C CYS A 250 -3.91 -15.26 11.57
N GLY A 251 -3.43 -15.25 10.32
CA GLY A 251 -3.33 -16.48 9.54
C GLY A 251 -2.71 -16.34 8.16
N GLU A 252 -2.98 -17.32 7.31
CA GLU A 252 -2.44 -17.41 5.95
C GLU A 252 -3.23 -16.53 4.96
N PRO A 253 -2.58 -16.01 3.89
CA PRO A 253 -1.17 -16.14 3.52
C PRO A 253 -0.17 -15.27 4.30
N ALA A 254 -0.60 -14.29 5.11
CA ALA A 254 0.29 -13.34 5.79
C ALA A 254 1.29 -13.99 6.76
N ARG A 255 0.89 -15.10 7.38
CA ARG A 255 1.71 -15.86 8.32
C ARG A 255 2.73 -16.77 7.63
N ALA A 256 2.55 -17.06 6.34
CA ALA A 256 3.41 -17.98 5.60
C ALA A 256 4.84 -17.46 5.57
N ASP A 257 5.77 -18.33 5.93
CA ASP A 257 7.21 -18.03 5.93
C ASP A 257 7.76 -17.62 4.54
N ILE A 258 7.06 -18.02 3.46
CA ILE A 258 7.36 -17.68 2.07
C ILE A 258 6.82 -16.30 1.64
N ASN A 259 5.86 -15.73 2.36
CA ASN A 259 5.24 -14.43 2.03
C ASN A 259 5.65 -13.33 3.00
N PHE A 260 6.04 -13.73 4.21
CA PHE A 260 6.51 -12.84 5.24
C PHE A 260 7.94 -12.38 4.98
N ILE A 261 8.12 -11.06 4.89
CA ILE A 261 9.42 -10.39 4.90
C ILE A 261 9.49 -9.56 6.17
N HIS A 262 10.58 -9.69 6.94
CA HIS A 262 10.72 -8.92 8.16
C HIS A 262 10.58 -7.41 7.85
N PRO A 263 9.63 -6.70 8.49
CA PRO A 263 9.27 -5.34 8.10
C PRO A 263 10.32 -4.29 8.52
N GLY A 264 11.28 -4.70 9.36
CA GLY A 264 12.22 -3.78 9.99
C GLY A 264 11.63 -3.23 11.28
N TYR A 265 11.93 -1.97 11.57
CA TYR A 265 11.45 -1.25 12.74
C TYR A 265 10.76 0.02 12.30
N PHE A 266 9.58 0.26 12.86
CA PHE A 266 8.74 1.41 12.61
C PHE A 266 8.98 2.45 13.68
N HIS A 267 9.55 3.58 13.30
CA HIS A 267 9.92 4.67 14.18
C HIS A 267 8.80 5.71 14.22
N ASP A 268 8.57 6.28 15.41
CA ASP A 268 7.57 7.32 15.63
C ASP A 268 8.14 8.37 16.60
N VAL A 269 8.15 9.62 16.16
CA VAL A 269 8.64 10.77 16.91
C VAL A 269 7.57 11.87 16.91
N LEU A 270 7.16 12.28 18.11
CA LEU A 270 6.28 13.42 18.31
C LEU A 270 7.09 14.72 18.39
N LEU A 271 6.77 15.67 17.52
CA LEU A 271 7.22 17.05 17.62
C LEU A 271 6.20 17.83 18.42
N THR A 272 6.65 18.61 19.41
CA THR A 272 5.80 19.44 20.27
C THR A 272 6.21 20.90 20.15
N ASP A 273 5.40 21.77 20.77
CA ASP A 273 5.66 23.20 20.88
C ASP A 273 5.84 23.89 19.51
N LEU A 274 5.23 23.33 18.46
CA LEU A 274 5.19 23.92 17.14
C LEU A 274 4.36 25.19 17.18
N ILE A 275 4.80 26.21 16.46
CA ILE A 275 4.00 27.43 16.26
C ILE A 275 2.99 27.12 15.15
N PRO A 276 1.67 27.29 15.38
CA PRO A 276 0.66 27.05 14.37
C PRO A 276 0.91 27.86 13.09
N ASP A 277 0.50 27.30 11.94
CA ASP A 277 0.72 27.87 10.60
C ASP A 277 2.17 28.21 10.22
N THR A 278 3.15 27.63 10.90
CA THR A 278 4.57 27.88 10.63
C THR A 278 5.17 26.78 9.76
N LEU A 279 5.97 27.18 8.76
CA LEU A 279 6.78 26.28 7.94
C LEU A 279 7.97 25.76 8.75
N TYR A 280 8.07 24.44 8.86
CA TYR A 280 9.20 23.74 9.45
C TYR A 280 9.92 22.90 8.41
N TYR A 281 11.24 22.88 8.50
CA TYR A 281 12.13 21.95 7.83
C TYR A 281 12.55 20.87 8.82
N TYR A 282 12.75 19.65 8.35
CA TYR A 282 13.11 18.53 9.21
C TYR A 282 13.89 17.45 8.48
N GLN A 283 14.66 16.68 9.24
CA GLN A 283 15.24 15.39 8.85
C GLN A 283 14.90 14.35 9.91
N TYR A 284 14.71 13.11 9.49
CA TYR A 284 14.39 11.98 10.38
C TYR A 284 15.35 10.83 10.14
N GLY A 285 15.56 10.00 11.17
CA GLY A 285 16.45 8.84 11.10
C GLY A 285 17.12 8.54 12.42
N SER A 286 18.42 8.26 12.37
CA SER A 286 19.24 7.88 13.52
C SER A 286 20.58 8.62 13.49
N THR A 287 21.44 8.39 14.48
CA THR A 287 22.82 8.88 14.47
C THR A 287 23.66 8.31 13.31
N GLU A 288 23.24 7.19 12.74
CA GLU A 288 23.95 6.46 11.70
C GLU A 288 23.52 6.88 10.29
N ALA A 289 22.25 7.22 10.11
CA ALA A 289 21.70 7.68 8.83
C ALA A 289 20.49 8.60 9.04
N MET A 290 20.48 9.71 8.33
CA MET A 290 19.38 10.69 8.32
C MET A 290 18.82 10.82 6.91
N SER A 291 17.54 11.15 6.81
CA SER A 291 16.86 11.47 5.55
C SER A 291 17.42 12.73 4.92
N ASP A 292 17.03 13.00 3.68
CA ASP A 292 17.14 14.35 3.11
C ASP A 292 16.29 15.35 3.93
N VAL A 293 16.53 16.65 3.73
CA VAL A 293 15.73 17.70 4.36
C VAL A 293 14.36 17.76 3.68
N HIS A 294 13.31 17.58 4.47
CA HIS A 294 11.91 17.75 4.07
C HIS A 294 11.32 18.99 4.76
N SER A 295 10.08 19.32 4.41
CA SER A 295 9.34 20.41 5.07
C SER A 295 7.86 20.13 5.18
N PHE A 296 7.22 20.72 6.18
CA PHE A 296 5.78 20.71 6.39
C PHE A 296 5.33 22.05 7.00
N VAL A 297 4.05 22.36 6.90
CA VAL A 297 3.47 23.51 7.62
C VAL A 297 2.67 22.98 8.80
N ALA A 298 2.96 23.47 10.01
CA ALA A 298 2.20 23.12 11.20
C ALA A 298 0.71 23.51 11.04
N SER A 299 -0.17 22.79 11.73
CA SER A 299 -1.61 23.02 11.62
C SER A 299 -1.98 24.44 12.09
N PRO A 300 -3.05 25.04 11.53
CA PRO A 300 -3.57 26.30 12.01
C PRO A 300 -4.18 26.14 13.40
N HIS A 301 -4.45 27.26 14.07
CA HIS A 301 -5.21 27.24 15.31
C HIS A 301 -6.60 26.59 15.12
N ILE A 302 -7.05 25.85 16.14
CA ILE A 302 -8.40 25.29 16.14
C ILE A 302 -9.41 26.44 16.11
N GLY A 303 -10.36 26.36 15.19
CA GLY A 303 -11.37 27.39 14.94
C GLY A 303 -10.93 28.53 14.02
N ASP A 304 -9.72 28.47 13.44
CA ASP A 304 -9.32 29.43 12.42
C ASP A 304 -10.27 29.35 11.21
N GLN A 305 -10.80 30.51 10.81
CA GLN A 305 -11.73 30.68 9.69
C GLN A 305 -11.00 30.87 8.35
N GLY A 306 -9.67 30.78 8.33
CA GLY A 306 -8.88 30.68 7.12
C GLY A 306 -9.26 29.49 6.25
N THR A 307 -9.04 29.62 4.95
CA THR A 307 -9.28 28.56 3.97
C THR A 307 -8.15 27.54 3.99
N PHE A 308 -8.47 26.25 3.95
CA PHE A 308 -7.50 25.18 3.69
C PHE A 308 -8.07 24.18 2.69
N THR A 309 -7.17 23.49 2.00
CA THR A 309 -7.48 22.41 1.04
C THR A 309 -6.94 21.10 1.59
N PHE A 310 -7.68 20.01 1.44
CA PHE A 310 -7.20 18.65 1.70
C PHE A 310 -7.64 17.74 0.55
N LEU A 311 -6.90 16.64 0.36
CA LEU A 311 -7.28 15.60 -0.60
C LEU A 311 -7.92 14.42 0.13
N THR A 312 -8.84 13.75 -0.53
CA THR A 312 -9.44 12.51 -0.02
C THR A 312 -9.57 11.49 -1.14
N TYR A 313 -9.23 10.23 -0.85
CA TYR A 313 -9.41 9.08 -1.72
C TYR A 313 -9.34 7.78 -0.89
N GLY A 314 -9.78 6.67 -1.46
CA GLY A 314 -9.61 5.32 -0.91
C GLY A 314 -9.09 4.39 -1.99
N ASP A 315 -8.81 3.14 -1.62
CA ASP A 315 -8.69 2.04 -2.59
C ASP A 315 -7.53 2.26 -3.59
N MET A 316 -6.45 2.91 -3.13
CA MET A 316 -5.36 3.30 -4.05
C MET A 316 -4.57 2.08 -4.52
N GLY A 317 -4.18 1.22 -3.57
CA GLY A 317 -3.37 0.03 -3.80
C GLY A 317 -2.06 0.28 -4.54
N ILE A 318 -1.51 -0.80 -5.08
CA ILE A 318 -0.46 -0.78 -6.10
C ILE A 318 -1.09 -1.20 -7.42
N SER A 319 -1.10 -0.31 -8.40
CA SER A 319 -1.66 -0.62 -9.71
C SER A 319 -0.65 -1.30 -10.63
N THR A 320 -1.10 -2.32 -11.34
CA THR A 320 -0.42 -2.93 -12.48
C THR A 320 -1.43 -3.20 -13.60
N GLY A 321 -1.08 -2.93 -14.86
CA GLY A 321 -1.99 -3.05 -16.02
C GLY A 321 -2.03 -1.80 -16.91
N THR A 322 -2.15 -1.99 -18.23
CA THR A 322 -1.90 -0.96 -19.25
C THR A 322 -3.03 0.06 -19.36
N GLY A 323 -2.81 1.26 -18.81
CA GLY A 323 -3.70 2.40 -18.98
C GLY A 323 -3.50 3.48 -17.92
N LEU A 324 -2.24 3.89 -17.72
CA LEU A 324 -1.73 4.59 -16.51
C LEU A 324 -2.03 3.77 -15.24
N PRO A 325 -1.02 3.19 -14.57
CA PRO A 325 -1.28 2.48 -13.31
C PRO A 325 -1.94 3.46 -12.33
N ALA A 326 -3.22 3.23 -12.02
CA ALA A 326 -4.12 4.21 -11.39
C ALA A 326 -3.56 4.74 -10.06
N ALA A 327 -2.90 3.88 -9.28
CA ALA A 327 -2.20 4.26 -8.06
C ALA A 327 -1.09 5.31 -8.31
N GLN A 328 -0.27 5.12 -9.34
CA GLN A 328 0.78 6.08 -9.69
C GLN A 328 0.18 7.39 -10.21
N ALA A 329 -0.89 7.31 -11.00
CA ALA A 329 -1.58 8.51 -11.48
C ALA A 329 -2.19 9.31 -10.31
N THR A 330 -2.85 8.65 -9.37
CA THR A 330 -3.37 9.27 -8.14
C THR A 330 -2.25 9.91 -7.34
N ALA A 331 -1.13 9.19 -7.13
CA ALA A 331 0.01 9.75 -6.41
C ALA A 331 0.63 10.96 -7.11
N GLN A 332 0.79 10.91 -8.44
CA GLN A 332 1.33 12.02 -9.23
C GLN A 332 0.40 13.25 -9.18
N LEU A 333 -0.91 13.06 -9.35
CA LEU A 333 -1.90 14.13 -9.27
C LEU A 333 -1.94 14.73 -7.86
N ALA A 334 -1.91 13.89 -6.82
CA ALA A 334 -1.85 14.35 -5.44
C ALA A 334 -0.58 15.17 -5.16
N LEU A 335 0.57 14.74 -5.70
CA LEU A 335 1.82 15.51 -5.57
C LEU A 335 1.73 16.86 -6.25
N SER A 336 1.14 16.92 -7.45
CA SER A 336 0.89 18.17 -8.16
C SER A 336 -0.02 19.09 -7.34
N ASP A 337 -1.12 18.58 -6.78
CA ASP A 337 -2.02 19.38 -5.95
C ASP A 337 -1.37 19.87 -4.65
N ILE A 338 -0.50 19.07 -4.02
CA ILE A 338 0.30 19.51 -2.86
C ILE A 338 1.19 20.69 -3.23
N ARG A 339 1.82 20.66 -4.40
CA ARG A 339 2.78 21.70 -4.82
C ARG A 339 2.07 22.95 -5.32
N ASP A 340 0.97 22.79 -6.02
CA ASP A 340 0.36 23.85 -6.82
C ASP A 340 -0.91 24.43 -6.18
N ASN A 341 -1.61 23.67 -5.34
CA ASN A 341 -2.94 24.01 -4.82
C ASN A 341 -3.02 24.10 -3.28
N GLY A 342 -1.86 24.08 -2.60
CA GLY A 342 -1.78 24.34 -1.15
C GLY A 342 -2.50 23.30 -0.28
N VAL A 343 -2.55 22.04 -0.73
CA VAL A 343 -3.08 20.91 0.05
C VAL A 343 -2.32 20.83 1.38
N ARG A 344 -3.07 20.71 2.48
CA ARG A 344 -2.52 20.71 3.84
C ARG A 344 -2.41 19.33 4.47
N PHE A 345 -3.20 18.36 4.02
CA PHE A 345 -3.15 16.96 4.42
C PHE A 345 -3.92 16.09 3.42
N ILE A 346 -3.70 14.79 3.49
CA ILE A 346 -4.42 13.76 2.74
C ILE A 346 -5.25 12.92 3.71
N ILE A 347 -6.45 12.53 3.29
CA ILE A 347 -7.25 11.46 3.89
C ILE A 347 -7.25 10.27 2.93
N HIS A 348 -6.73 9.13 3.38
CA HIS A 348 -6.85 7.85 2.70
C HIS A 348 -7.84 6.98 3.45
N GLN A 349 -9.05 6.80 2.94
CA GLN A 349 -10.18 6.20 3.66
C GLN A 349 -10.20 4.66 3.67
N GLY A 350 -9.05 4.00 3.84
CA GLY A 350 -8.94 2.53 3.86
C GLY A 350 -8.65 1.90 2.50
N ASP A 351 -8.35 0.60 2.53
CA ASP A 351 -7.87 -0.20 1.40
C ASP A 351 -6.59 0.41 0.80
N LEU A 352 -5.54 0.38 1.63
CA LEU A 352 -4.33 1.15 1.44
C LEU A 352 -3.47 0.55 0.33
N SER A 353 -2.85 -0.60 0.62
CA SER A 353 -1.82 -1.22 -0.24
C SER A 353 -2.32 -2.43 -1.01
N TYR A 354 -3.41 -3.05 -0.55
CA TYR A 354 -3.83 -4.39 -0.97
C TYR A 354 -2.70 -5.43 -0.85
N ALA A 355 -1.87 -5.31 0.20
CA ALA A 355 -0.82 -6.28 0.44
C ALA A 355 -1.37 -7.68 0.73
N VAL A 356 -2.49 -7.77 1.44
CA VAL A 356 -3.28 -9.00 1.68
C VAL A 356 -2.43 -10.22 2.04
N GLY A 357 -1.39 -10.00 2.86
CA GLY A 357 -0.47 -11.03 3.32
C GLY A 357 0.82 -11.21 2.51
N TYR A 358 1.07 -10.40 1.49
CA TYR A 358 2.31 -10.39 0.69
C TYR A 358 3.15 -9.18 1.09
N SER A 359 4.05 -9.36 2.05
CA SER A 359 4.65 -8.25 2.82
C SER A 359 5.39 -7.21 1.97
N TYR A 360 5.95 -7.57 0.81
CA TYR A 360 6.69 -6.63 -0.03
C TYR A 360 5.79 -5.50 -0.58
N LEU A 361 4.48 -5.75 -0.76
CA LEU A 361 3.56 -4.76 -1.32
C LEU A 361 3.40 -3.55 -0.41
N TRP A 362 3.48 -3.75 0.91
CA TRP A 362 3.53 -2.64 1.85
C TRP A 362 4.74 -1.73 1.60
N ASP A 363 5.92 -2.28 1.35
CA ASP A 363 7.13 -1.48 1.13
C ASP A 363 7.06 -0.76 -0.23
N VAL A 364 6.57 -1.43 -1.27
CA VAL A 364 6.34 -0.81 -2.60
C VAL A 364 5.34 0.36 -2.49
N TRP A 365 4.24 0.17 -1.75
CA TRP A 365 3.20 1.18 -1.55
C TRP A 365 3.66 2.35 -0.70
N MET A 366 4.38 2.08 0.40
CA MET A 366 4.94 3.14 1.22
C MET A 366 5.95 4.00 0.44
N ASN A 367 6.76 3.37 -0.42
CA ASN A 367 7.65 4.11 -1.32
C ASN A 367 6.88 4.97 -2.33
N LEU A 368 5.71 4.52 -2.80
CA LEU A 368 4.86 5.31 -3.71
C LEU A 368 4.32 6.58 -3.04
N ILE A 369 3.92 6.50 -1.76
CA ILE A 369 3.31 7.64 -1.05
C ILE A 369 4.31 8.55 -0.34
N GLU A 370 5.53 8.09 -0.06
CA GLU A 370 6.57 8.86 0.66
C GLU A 370 6.79 10.29 0.12
N PRO A 371 6.81 10.54 -1.22
CA PRO A 371 6.89 11.90 -1.74
C PRO A 371 5.72 12.80 -1.32
N LEU A 372 4.53 12.25 -1.08
CA LEU A 372 3.37 12.98 -0.58
C LEU A 372 3.45 13.16 0.93
N ALA A 373 3.67 12.03 1.62
CA ALA A 373 3.51 11.90 3.06
C ALA A 373 4.63 12.58 3.86
N THR A 374 5.79 12.82 3.24
CA THR A 374 6.85 13.67 3.83
C THR A 374 6.58 15.17 3.73
N ARG A 375 5.58 15.60 2.93
CA ARG A 375 5.25 17.02 2.71
C ARG A 375 4.01 17.47 3.47
N VAL A 376 3.02 16.58 3.55
CA VAL A 376 1.76 16.82 4.25
C VAL A 376 1.37 15.59 5.05
N PRO A 377 0.66 15.75 6.19
CA PRO A 377 0.13 14.63 6.94
C PRO A 377 -0.72 13.70 6.08
N TYR A 378 -0.51 12.40 6.25
CA TYR A 378 -1.20 11.33 5.54
C TYR A 378 -2.09 10.58 6.54
N MET A 379 -3.34 11.02 6.66
CA MET A 379 -4.31 10.49 7.61
C MET A 379 -5.01 9.27 7.01
N ILE A 380 -5.09 8.16 7.74
CA ILE A 380 -5.61 6.89 7.20
C ILE A 380 -6.83 6.39 7.98
N GLY A 381 -7.85 5.94 7.25
CA GLY A 381 -8.80 4.96 7.76
C GLY A 381 -8.32 3.55 7.44
N ILE A 382 -9.04 2.55 7.95
CA ILE A 382 -8.82 1.15 7.58
C ILE A 382 -10.00 0.63 6.75
N GLY A 383 -9.68 -0.21 5.76
CA GLY A 383 -10.66 -0.98 4.99
C GLY A 383 -10.61 -2.46 5.35
N ASN A 384 -11.41 -3.24 4.60
CA ASN A 384 -11.48 -4.69 4.76
C ASN A 384 -10.14 -5.37 4.40
N HIS A 385 -9.38 -4.83 3.44
CA HIS A 385 -8.05 -5.38 3.09
C HIS A 385 -6.97 -5.13 4.15
N GLU A 386 -7.22 -4.27 5.13
CA GLU A 386 -6.35 -4.14 6.30
C GLU A 386 -6.79 -5.04 7.46
N GLN A 387 -8.09 -5.25 7.67
CA GLN A 387 -8.62 -5.82 8.92
C GLN A 387 -9.30 -7.18 8.79
N ASP A 388 -10.11 -7.40 7.76
CA ASP A 388 -11.08 -8.49 7.75
C ASP A 388 -10.40 -9.85 7.66
N TYR A 389 -10.52 -10.63 8.74
CA TYR A 389 -10.06 -12.01 8.76
C TYR A 389 -10.83 -12.91 9.71
N MET A 390 -11.41 -13.99 9.21
CA MET A 390 -12.05 -14.99 10.08
C MET A 390 -11.03 -16.05 10.54
N SER A 391 -10.39 -15.86 11.70
CA SER A 391 -9.48 -16.89 12.24
C SER A 391 -10.22 -17.96 13.05
N ASP A 392 -9.65 -19.18 13.09
CA ASP A 392 -10.07 -20.23 14.03
C ASP A 392 -9.82 -19.83 15.51
N ARG A 393 -8.98 -18.81 15.75
CA ARG A 393 -8.51 -18.34 17.07
C ARG A 393 -8.92 -16.89 17.32
N LYS A 394 -10.21 -16.63 17.11
CA LYS A 394 -10.91 -15.35 17.25
C LYS A 394 -10.36 -14.44 18.34
N GLY A 395 -9.88 -13.26 17.94
CA GLY A 395 -9.52 -12.13 18.80
C GLY A 395 -8.23 -12.29 19.60
N ILE A 396 -7.48 -13.38 19.41
CA ILE A 396 -6.22 -13.59 20.15
C ILE A 396 -5.11 -12.68 19.62
N ARG A 397 -5.14 -12.38 18.32
CA ARG A 397 -4.06 -11.67 17.62
C ARG A 397 -4.47 -10.36 17.00
N ASP A 398 -5.77 -10.10 16.88
CA ASP A 398 -6.27 -8.80 16.48
C ASP A 398 -5.85 -7.72 17.49
N PRO A 399 -4.97 -6.79 17.10
CA PRO A 399 -4.44 -5.79 18.02
C PRO A 399 -5.43 -4.65 18.30
N SER A 400 -6.61 -4.66 17.67
CA SER A 400 -7.73 -3.75 17.97
C SER A 400 -8.38 -4.03 19.33
N GLY A 401 -8.19 -5.25 19.85
CA GLY A 401 -8.88 -5.77 21.02
C GLY A 401 -10.28 -6.31 20.72
N ASP A 402 -10.68 -6.39 19.46
CA ASP A 402 -11.89 -7.11 19.05
C ASP A 402 -11.74 -8.62 19.31
N LYS A 403 -12.83 -9.25 19.74
CA LYS A 403 -12.82 -10.67 20.16
C LYS A 403 -13.06 -11.64 19.01
N THR A 404 -13.31 -11.12 17.81
CA THR A 404 -13.73 -11.86 16.63
C THR A 404 -12.84 -11.64 15.41
N ASP A 405 -11.70 -10.93 15.57
CA ASP A 405 -10.81 -10.53 14.48
C ASP A 405 -11.55 -9.67 13.44
N GLY A 406 -12.21 -8.61 13.91
CA GLY A 406 -13.09 -7.75 13.11
C GLY A 406 -14.59 -8.05 13.26
N PHE A 407 -15.41 -7.33 12.52
CA PHE A 407 -16.86 -7.40 12.58
C PHE A 407 -17.42 -8.39 11.56
N HIS A 408 -18.02 -9.48 12.03
CA HIS A 408 -18.52 -10.56 11.16
C HIS A 408 -20.05 -10.78 11.30
N PRO A 409 -20.89 -9.79 10.93
CA PRO A 409 -22.34 -9.96 10.98
C PRO A 409 -22.82 -10.95 9.91
N PRO A 410 -23.89 -11.73 10.19
CA PRO A 410 -24.43 -12.69 9.23
C PRO A 410 -25.06 -12.06 7.98
N TRP A 411 -25.21 -10.73 7.96
CA TRP A 411 -25.84 -9.96 6.88
C TRP A 411 -24.85 -9.19 6.00
N GLY A 412 -23.56 -9.20 6.33
CA GLY A 412 -22.53 -8.43 5.63
C GLY A 412 -21.46 -9.32 4.99
N ASN A 413 -20.71 -8.75 4.05
CA ASN A 413 -19.59 -9.38 3.36
C ASN A 413 -18.26 -9.10 4.08
N TYR A 414 -18.15 -9.61 5.30
CA TYR A 414 -16.93 -9.53 6.11
C TYR A 414 -16.26 -10.91 6.12
N GLY A 415 -15.01 -10.95 5.68
CA GLY A 415 -14.39 -12.20 5.20
C GLY A 415 -12.93 -12.37 5.58
N HIS A 416 -12.12 -12.66 4.57
CA HIS A 416 -10.69 -12.95 4.69
C HIS A 416 -9.85 -11.98 3.86
N ASP A 417 -10.40 -10.79 3.61
CA ASP A 417 -9.90 -9.84 2.62
C ASP A 417 -8.50 -9.36 2.97
N SER A 418 -8.16 -9.30 4.26
CA SER A 418 -6.82 -8.91 4.70
C SER A 418 -5.74 -9.98 4.46
N GLY A 419 -6.10 -11.18 3.99
CA GLY A 419 -5.17 -12.29 3.81
C GLY A 419 -4.43 -12.71 5.08
N GLY A 420 -5.03 -12.51 6.25
CA GLY A 420 -4.47 -12.91 7.55
C GLY A 420 -3.69 -11.82 8.28
N GLU A 421 -3.55 -10.63 7.70
CA GLU A 421 -2.90 -9.48 8.32
C GLU A 421 -3.61 -8.93 9.58
N CYS A 422 -4.95 -8.91 9.59
CA CYS A 422 -5.80 -8.51 10.72
C CYS A 422 -5.37 -7.23 11.45
N GLY A 423 -5.02 -6.20 10.68
CA GLY A 423 -4.65 -4.88 11.20
C GLY A 423 -3.22 -4.76 11.75
N VAL A 424 -2.45 -5.86 11.83
CA VAL A 424 -1.11 -5.82 12.42
C VAL A 424 -0.15 -4.93 11.62
N PRO A 425 0.00 -5.07 10.28
CA PRO A 425 0.94 -4.24 9.54
C PRO A 425 0.60 -2.75 9.57
N VAL A 426 -0.68 -2.39 9.40
CA VAL A 426 -1.12 -0.99 9.40
C VAL A 426 -0.93 -0.33 10.77
N LEU A 427 -1.20 -1.04 11.87
CA LEU A 427 -1.00 -0.54 13.24
C LEU A 427 0.44 -0.11 13.49
N HIS A 428 1.40 -0.88 12.98
CA HIS A 428 2.81 -0.57 13.21
C HIS A 428 3.33 0.49 12.23
N ARG A 429 2.78 0.54 11.01
CA ARG A 429 3.18 1.52 10.00
C ARG A 429 2.69 2.92 10.31
N PHE A 430 1.47 3.06 10.83
CA PHE A 430 0.80 4.35 11.02
C PHE A 430 0.43 4.61 12.48
N HIS A 431 0.54 5.87 12.91
CA HIS A 431 0.11 6.30 14.23
C HIS A 431 -0.83 7.51 14.11
N MET A 432 -2.11 7.25 14.31
CA MET A 432 -3.18 8.24 14.26
C MET A 432 -3.42 8.85 15.66
N PRO A 433 -4.20 9.94 15.80
CA PRO A 433 -4.50 10.58 17.08
C PRO A 433 -4.90 9.61 18.21
N ASP A 434 -4.26 9.77 19.37
CA ASP A 434 -4.44 8.94 20.58
C ASP A 434 -5.73 9.29 21.37
N ASN A 435 -6.87 9.42 20.68
CA ASN A 435 -8.13 9.83 21.30
C ASN A 435 -9.30 8.88 21.08
N GLY A 436 -9.09 7.76 20.39
CA GLY A 436 -10.07 6.70 20.19
C GLY A 436 -9.49 5.31 20.41
N ASN A 437 -9.51 4.47 19.38
CA ASN A 437 -8.82 3.18 19.38
C ASN A 437 -7.75 3.16 18.29
N LYS A 438 -6.58 3.72 18.61
CA LYS A 438 -5.39 3.74 17.76
C LYS A 438 -5.73 4.17 16.33
N ILE A 439 -5.45 3.31 15.34
CA ILE A 439 -5.70 3.54 13.91
C ILE A 439 -7.13 3.23 13.45
N TRP A 440 -7.94 2.55 14.26
CA TRP A 440 -9.25 2.04 13.82
C TRP A 440 -10.34 3.10 13.87
N TRP A 441 -10.39 3.90 14.94
CA TRP A 441 -11.27 5.05 14.99
C TRP A 441 -10.66 6.13 15.89
N TYR A 442 -10.70 7.36 15.40
CA TYR A 442 -10.08 8.52 16.03
C TYR A 442 -10.69 9.80 15.43
N SER A 443 -10.40 10.94 16.02
CA SER A 443 -10.81 12.24 15.47
C SER A 443 -9.66 13.25 15.51
N PHE A 444 -9.75 14.32 14.73
CA PHE A 444 -8.85 15.46 14.86
C PHE A 444 -9.52 16.74 14.38
N LYS A 445 -8.97 17.87 14.81
CA LYS A 445 -9.38 19.20 14.36
C LYS A 445 -8.32 19.80 13.48
N TYR A 446 -8.74 20.52 12.44
CA TYR A 446 -7.86 21.30 11.58
C TYR A 446 -8.60 22.59 11.18
N GLY A 447 -8.13 23.74 11.66
CA GLY A 447 -8.83 25.02 11.48
C GLY A 447 -10.27 24.94 12.01
N ALA A 448 -11.22 25.38 11.21
CA ALA A 448 -12.67 25.36 11.49
C ALA A 448 -13.37 24.00 11.26
N ALA A 449 -12.62 22.90 11.13
CA ALA A 449 -13.19 21.58 10.85
C ALA A 449 -12.83 20.52 11.90
N HIS A 450 -13.79 19.65 12.20
CA HIS A 450 -13.63 18.43 12.98
C HIS A 450 -13.79 17.23 12.05
N PHE A 451 -12.78 16.37 12.02
CA PHE A 451 -12.74 15.14 11.23
C PHE A 451 -12.86 13.95 12.17
N VAL A 452 -13.66 12.97 11.78
CA VAL A 452 -13.88 11.76 12.57
C VAL A 452 -13.83 10.54 11.68
N PHE A 453 -13.00 9.58 12.07
CA PHE A 453 -12.77 8.33 11.39
C PHE A 453 -13.47 7.23 12.18
N MET A 454 -14.32 6.47 11.50
CA MET A 454 -14.86 5.21 11.98
C MET A 454 -14.13 4.04 11.30
N SER A 455 -14.09 2.89 11.96
CA SER A 455 -13.83 1.62 11.32
C SER A 455 -15.15 0.96 10.95
N THR A 456 -15.33 0.71 9.66
CA THR A 456 -16.45 -0.10 9.12
C THR A 456 -16.24 -1.59 9.31
N GLU A 457 -15.02 -2.00 9.71
CA GLU A 457 -14.59 -3.38 9.96
C GLU A 457 -14.69 -3.76 11.44
N HIS A 458 -15.22 -2.86 12.27
CA HIS A 458 -15.51 -3.10 13.68
C HIS A 458 -16.97 -2.83 13.98
N ASN A 459 -17.53 -3.52 14.98
CA ASN A 459 -18.95 -3.43 15.26
C ASN A 459 -19.37 -1.99 15.62
N PHE A 460 -20.09 -1.35 14.69
CA PHE A 460 -20.55 0.03 14.79
C PHE A 460 -21.99 0.15 15.33
N THR A 461 -22.63 -0.96 15.69
CA THR A 461 -24.01 -0.94 16.21
C THR A 461 -24.15 -0.23 17.56
N ALA A 462 -25.35 0.23 17.87
CA ALA A 462 -25.63 0.98 19.09
C ALA A 462 -25.18 0.20 20.35
N GLY A 463 -24.44 0.89 21.22
CA GLY A 463 -23.97 0.35 22.49
C GLY A 463 -22.57 -0.29 22.47
N THR A 464 -21.94 -0.43 21.30
CA THR A 464 -20.55 -0.89 21.19
C THR A 464 -19.55 0.18 21.63
N ASN A 465 -18.29 -0.20 21.80
CA ASN A 465 -17.22 0.73 22.18
C ASN A 465 -17.04 1.84 21.14
N GLN A 466 -17.03 1.49 19.86
CA GLN A 466 -16.93 2.44 18.77
C GLN A 466 -18.13 3.39 18.75
N TYR A 467 -19.37 2.88 18.83
CA TYR A 467 -20.56 3.74 18.82
C TYR A 467 -20.59 4.71 20.01
N LYS A 468 -20.28 4.22 21.23
CA LYS A 468 -20.21 5.07 22.44
C LYS A 468 -19.08 6.08 22.38
N TRP A 469 -17.97 5.75 21.72
CA TRP A 469 -16.89 6.69 21.48
C TRP A 469 -17.34 7.77 20.48
N LEU A 470 -17.92 7.37 19.35
CA LEU A 470 -18.43 8.27 18.31
C LEU A 470 -19.48 9.24 18.87
N GLU A 471 -20.44 8.75 19.66
CA GLU A 471 -21.45 9.60 20.31
C GLU A 471 -20.81 10.66 21.23
N ARG A 472 -19.77 10.29 21.99
CA ARG A 472 -19.05 11.22 22.87
C ARG A 472 -18.24 12.24 22.08
N ASP A 473 -17.51 11.79 21.05
CA ASP A 473 -16.73 12.66 20.17
C ASP A 473 -17.65 13.70 19.49
N MET A 474 -18.73 13.25 18.87
CA MET A 474 -19.71 14.10 18.18
C MET A 474 -20.40 15.11 19.12
N ARG A 475 -20.72 14.71 20.36
CA ARG A 475 -21.28 15.63 21.37
C ARG A 475 -20.29 16.68 21.85
N SER A 476 -18.99 16.42 21.74
CA SER A 476 -17.93 17.34 22.16
C SER A 476 -17.66 18.45 21.14
N VAL A 477 -18.21 18.34 19.92
CA VAL A 477 -17.98 19.30 18.84
C VAL A 477 -18.73 20.60 19.13
N ASP A 478 -17.99 21.65 19.47
CA ASP A 478 -18.50 23.01 19.48
C ASP A 478 -18.58 23.55 18.04
N ARG A 479 -19.78 23.57 17.48
CA ARG A 479 -20.05 24.02 16.11
C ARG A 479 -19.86 25.53 15.91
N SER A 480 -19.68 26.31 16.99
CA SER A 480 -19.27 27.72 16.87
C SER A 480 -17.77 27.88 16.64
N VAL A 481 -16.96 26.87 17.00
CA VAL A 481 -15.52 26.82 16.78
C VAL A 481 -15.19 26.01 15.52
N THR A 482 -15.68 24.78 15.43
CA THR A 482 -15.52 23.89 14.27
C THR A 482 -16.88 23.64 13.61
N PRO A 483 -17.39 24.57 12.79
CA PRO A 483 -18.69 24.43 12.13
C PRO A 483 -18.72 23.28 11.14
N TRP A 484 -17.60 22.90 10.53
CA TRP A 484 -17.52 21.77 9.61
C TRP A 484 -17.29 20.48 10.37
N LEU A 485 -18.12 19.47 10.09
CA LEU A 485 -17.99 18.12 10.62
C LEU A 485 -17.88 17.16 9.44
N ILE A 486 -16.75 16.46 9.34
CA ILE A 486 -16.44 15.53 8.25
C ILE A 486 -16.36 14.14 8.84
N PHE A 487 -17.23 13.25 8.38
CA PHE A 487 -17.27 11.86 8.78
C PHE A 487 -16.61 11.00 7.71
N VAL A 488 -15.72 10.10 8.13
CA VAL A 488 -14.94 9.22 7.25
C VAL A 488 -15.13 7.77 7.70
N GLY A 489 -15.47 6.90 6.76
CA GLY A 489 -15.52 5.45 6.90
C GLY A 489 -15.25 4.82 5.55
N HIS A 490 -14.70 3.60 5.54
CA HIS A 490 -14.30 2.93 4.30
C HIS A 490 -15.52 2.40 3.54
N ARG A 491 -16.25 1.44 4.14
CA ARG A 491 -17.47 0.88 3.52
C ARG A 491 -18.54 1.96 3.39
N PRO A 492 -19.21 2.06 2.23
CA PRO A 492 -20.10 3.18 1.94
C PRO A 492 -21.38 3.11 2.78
N MET A 493 -21.73 4.21 3.45
CA MET A 493 -23.04 4.38 4.10
C MET A 493 -24.18 4.50 3.06
N TYR A 494 -23.87 5.06 1.90
CA TYR A 494 -24.80 5.16 0.77
C TYR A 494 -24.08 4.66 -0.48
N THR A 495 -24.62 3.63 -1.12
CA THR A 495 -24.02 3.01 -2.31
C THR A 495 -25.00 2.94 -3.47
N SER A 496 -24.48 3.16 -4.68
CA SER A 496 -25.16 2.90 -5.95
C SER A 496 -24.67 1.60 -6.62
N GLU A 497 -23.80 0.85 -5.94
CA GLU A 497 -23.21 -0.39 -6.43
C GLU A 497 -24.27 -1.48 -6.54
N MET A 498 -24.28 -2.27 -7.61
CA MET A 498 -25.33 -3.28 -7.80
C MET A 498 -25.11 -4.54 -6.94
N TYR A 499 -23.97 -4.64 -6.25
CA TYR A 499 -23.64 -5.80 -5.43
C TYR A 499 -24.55 -5.87 -4.19
N PRO A 500 -25.39 -6.91 -4.05
CA PRO A 500 -26.41 -6.95 -3.00
C PRO A 500 -25.85 -6.91 -1.57
N GLU A 501 -24.65 -7.45 -1.33
CA GLU A 501 -24.06 -7.47 0.00
C GLU A 501 -23.55 -6.08 0.42
N ASP A 502 -22.95 -5.31 -0.49
CA ASP A 502 -22.54 -3.92 -0.20
C ASP A 502 -23.75 -3.05 0.11
N HIS A 503 -24.86 -3.25 -0.62
CA HIS A 503 -26.13 -2.62 -0.31
C HIS A 503 -26.64 -2.97 1.09
N LYS A 504 -26.54 -4.23 1.53
CA LYS A 504 -26.94 -4.62 2.88
C LYS A 504 -26.07 -3.95 3.92
N VAL A 505 -24.75 -3.89 3.71
CA VAL A 505 -23.84 -3.21 4.64
C VAL A 505 -24.18 -1.73 4.74
N ALA A 506 -24.33 -1.05 3.61
CA ALA A 506 -24.71 0.36 3.55
C ALA A 506 -26.00 0.65 4.34
N ASN A 507 -27.04 -0.17 4.15
CA ASN A 507 -28.31 -0.03 4.87
C ASN A 507 -28.21 -0.21 6.39
N HIS A 508 -27.19 -0.92 6.89
CA HIS A 508 -26.97 -1.08 8.34
C HIS A 508 -26.08 0.01 8.92
N ILE A 509 -25.26 0.68 8.10
CA ILE A 509 -24.46 1.83 8.50
C ILE A 509 -25.35 3.09 8.62
N GLN A 510 -26.36 3.22 7.74
CA GLN A 510 -27.39 4.27 7.79
C GLN A 510 -28.23 4.20 9.06
#